data_AF-A0A7X5EAU5-F1
#
_entry.id   AF-A0A7X5EAU5-F1
#
_cell.length_a   1.000
_cell.length_b   1.000
_cell.length_c   1.000
_cell.angle_alpha   90.00
_cell.angle_beta   90.00
_cell.angle_gamma   90.00
#
_symmetry.space_group_name_H-M   'P 1'
#
loop_
_entity.id
_entity.type
_entity.pdbx_description
1 polymer ?
#
loop_
_entity_poly.entity_id
_entity_poly.type
_entity_poly.pdbx_seq_one_letter_code
_entity_poly.pdbx_strand_id
1 'polypeptide(L)'
;MEKKDNGKLLDRIEYYLEHPEDERKASMMFSAEEQNILHTIREFEKLRYEMKWENKKPVSKEDNARFIDEIFRKKEKERDISFRLKKGFTDWIDILLKEGGIEAWIDILIWYRLLKEKNLIVDKFWEFPILGTMLKAFIEELRRFDDCGSAISILAVHSLEELTDIYFHLVFLLRRVEYQVEPKDEILDYLVKKRISLTIVDVVLEDARIFDEEKVKRTIIGWVEDGDE
;
A
#
# COMPACT_ATOMS: atom_id res chain seq x y z
N MET A 1 -3.48 -7.43 -26.35
CA MET A 1 -3.52 -7.74 -24.91
C MET A 1 -4.97 -7.63 -24.48
N GLU A 2 -5.56 -8.73 -24.02
CA GLU A 2 -6.94 -8.76 -23.55
C GLU A 2 -7.09 -7.90 -22.29
N LYS A 3 -8.10 -7.03 -22.27
CA LYS A 3 -8.49 -6.26 -21.09
C LYS A 3 -8.83 -7.22 -19.95
N LYS A 4 -8.02 -7.23 -18.89
CA LYS A 4 -8.35 -7.92 -17.64
C LYS A 4 -9.33 -7.02 -16.88
N ASP A 5 -10.51 -7.56 -16.63
CA ASP A 5 -11.60 -6.88 -15.93
C ASP A 5 -11.38 -7.06 -14.41
N ASN A 6 -11.35 -5.97 -13.64
CA ASN A 6 -11.00 -5.97 -12.22
C ASN A 6 -12.00 -6.73 -11.35
N GLY A 7 -13.28 -6.81 -11.76
CA GLY A 7 -14.25 -7.71 -11.14
C GLY A 7 -13.76 -9.15 -11.16
N LYS A 8 -13.05 -9.53 -12.25
CA LYS A 8 -12.42 -10.85 -12.37
C LYS A 8 -11.22 -11.04 -11.46
N LEU A 9 -10.48 -10.00 -11.01
CA LEU A 9 -9.38 -10.22 -10.07
C LEU A 9 -9.93 -10.60 -8.69
N LEU A 10 -10.91 -9.85 -8.19
CA LEU A 10 -11.55 -10.14 -6.91
C LEU A 10 -12.16 -11.56 -6.94
N ASP A 11 -12.96 -11.88 -7.96
CA ASP A 11 -13.58 -13.20 -8.13
C ASP A 11 -12.54 -14.33 -8.18
N ARG A 12 -11.41 -14.11 -8.88
CA ARG A 12 -10.32 -15.09 -8.95
C ARG A 12 -9.67 -15.30 -7.57
N ILE A 13 -9.42 -14.22 -6.83
CA ILE A 13 -8.84 -14.29 -5.47
C ILE A 13 -9.80 -15.00 -4.53
N GLU A 14 -11.08 -14.66 -4.54
CA GLU A 14 -12.12 -15.30 -3.72
C GLU A 14 -12.19 -16.81 -4.03
N TYR A 15 -12.25 -17.19 -5.31
CA TYR A 15 -12.19 -18.58 -5.73
C TYR A 15 -10.95 -19.31 -5.18
N TYR A 16 -9.78 -18.68 -5.26
CA TYR A 16 -8.54 -19.27 -4.74
C TYR A 16 -8.57 -19.47 -3.22
N LEU A 17 -9.13 -18.51 -2.48
CA LEU A 17 -9.26 -18.61 -1.03
C LEU A 17 -10.22 -19.73 -0.60
N GLU A 18 -11.27 -20.00 -1.38
CA GLU A 18 -12.20 -21.12 -1.15
C GLU A 18 -11.60 -22.48 -1.54
N HIS A 19 -10.74 -22.51 -2.57
CA HIS A 19 -10.19 -23.72 -3.15
C HIS A 19 -8.65 -23.70 -3.30
N PRO A 20 -7.89 -23.55 -2.21
CA PRO A 20 -6.44 -23.32 -2.27
C PRO A 20 -5.63 -24.54 -2.76
N GLU A 21 -6.24 -25.73 -2.78
CA GLU A 21 -5.61 -26.98 -3.25
C GLU A 21 -5.69 -27.16 -4.78
N ASP A 22 -6.48 -26.34 -5.48
CA ASP A 22 -6.65 -26.43 -6.95
C ASP A 22 -5.53 -25.68 -7.69
N GLU A 23 -4.30 -26.19 -7.56
CA GLU A 23 -3.09 -25.59 -8.16
C GLU A 23 -3.20 -25.45 -9.68
N ARG A 24 -3.89 -26.39 -10.33
CA ARG A 24 -4.07 -26.36 -11.79
C ARG A 24 -4.93 -25.18 -12.22
N LYS A 25 -6.05 -24.90 -11.56
CA LYS A 25 -6.85 -23.71 -11.89
C LYS A 25 -6.16 -22.42 -11.45
N ALA A 26 -5.48 -22.41 -10.30
CA ALA A 26 -4.68 -21.28 -9.89
C ALA A 26 -3.64 -20.89 -10.97
N SER A 27 -2.97 -21.90 -11.56
CA SER A 27 -2.00 -21.67 -12.63
C SER A 27 -2.58 -21.09 -13.92
N MET A 28 -3.89 -21.29 -14.16
CA MET A 28 -4.59 -20.76 -15.33
C MET A 28 -5.17 -19.36 -15.07
N MET A 29 -5.48 -19.04 -13.80
CA MET A 29 -6.15 -17.81 -13.40
C MET A 29 -5.18 -16.66 -13.12
N PHE A 30 -3.96 -16.95 -12.68
CA PHE A 30 -3.03 -15.96 -12.15
C PHE A 30 -1.69 -15.95 -12.89
N SER A 31 -1.01 -14.80 -12.94
CA SER A 31 0.38 -14.71 -13.39
C SER A 31 1.34 -15.41 -12.42
N ALA A 32 2.60 -15.59 -12.82
CA ALA A 32 3.60 -16.19 -11.94
C ALA A 32 3.85 -15.34 -10.68
N GLU A 33 3.81 -14.02 -10.81
CA GLU A 33 3.95 -13.05 -9.73
C GLU A 33 2.77 -13.14 -8.75
N GLU A 34 1.54 -13.13 -9.28
CA GLU A 34 0.31 -13.27 -8.50
C GLU A 34 0.30 -14.61 -7.74
N GLN A 35 0.68 -15.71 -8.41
CA GLN A 35 0.79 -17.04 -7.79
C GLN A 35 1.82 -17.06 -6.65
N ASN A 36 2.98 -16.42 -6.84
CA ASN A 36 4.02 -16.37 -5.83
C ASN A 36 3.54 -15.61 -4.57
N ILE A 37 2.79 -14.51 -4.74
CA ILE A 37 2.17 -13.79 -3.63
C ILE A 37 1.18 -14.68 -2.90
N LEU A 38 0.25 -15.32 -3.62
CA LEU A 38 -0.77 -16.20 -3.04
C LEU A 38 -0.16 -17.40 -2.30
N HIS A 39 0.87 -18.02 -2.88
CA HIS A 39 1.60 -19.10 -2.25
C HIS A 39 2.26 -18.65 -0.95
N THR A 40 2.89 -17.48 -0.96
CA THR A 40 3.54 -16.91 0.24
C THR A 40 2.51 -16.56 1.32
N ILE A 41 1.33 -16.06 0.96
CA ILE A 41 0.21 -15.84 1.88
C ILE A 41 -0.21 -17.16 2.53
N ARG A 42 -0.37 -18.23 1.74
CA ARG A 42 -0.76 -19.56 2.24
C ARG A 42 0.29 -20.15 3.19
N GLU A 43 1.58 -20.01 2.87
CA GLU A 43 2.66 -20.39 3.78
C GLU A 43 2.58 -19.64 5.12
N PHE A 44 2.27 -18.34 5.06
CA PHE A 44 2.09 -17.50 6.24
C PHE A 44 0.94 -18.01 7.12
N GLU A 45 -0.20 -18.29 6.51
CA GLU A 45 -1.40 -18.78 7.21
C GLU A 45 -1.16 -20.14 7.86
N LYS A 46 -0.49 -21.05 7.15
CA LYS A 46 -0.09 -22.34 7.70
C LYS A 46 0.81 -22.19 8.93
N LEU A 47 1.82 -21.34 8.86
CA LEU A 47 2.70 -21.07 10.01
C LEU A 47 1.92 -20.47 11.20
N ARG A 48 1.02 -19.51 10.94
CA ARG A 48 0.16 -18.93 12.00
C ARG A 48 -0.77 -19.95 12.63
N TYR A 49 -1.32 -20.87 11.84
CA TYR A 49 -2.15 -21.96 12.34
C TYR A 49 -1.33 -22.89 13.24
N GLU A 50 -0.16 -23.34 12.79
CA GLU A 50 0.77 -24.15 13.59
C GLU A 50 1.15 -23.47 14.92
N MET A 51 1.43 -22.17 14.91
CA MET A 51 1.70 -21.38 16.13
C MET A 51 0.50 -21.32 17.10
N LYS A 52 -0.74 -21.19 16.59
CA LYS A 52 -1.95 -21.14 17.44
C LYS A 52 -2.21 -22.47 18.15
N TRP A 53 -1.98 -23.59 17.48
CA TRP A 53 -2.22 -24.94 18.02
C TRP A 53 -1.21 -25.39 19.07
N GLU A 54 0.01 -24.84 19.04
CA GLU A 54 1.11 -25.25 19.91
C GLU A 54 1.29 -24.40 21.18
N ASN A 55 0.37 -23.48 21.49
CA ASN A 55 0.34 -22.71 22.74
C ASN A 55 0.00 -23.56 23.99
N LYS A 56 0.57 -24.76 24.12
CA LYS A 56 0.56 -25.55 25.36
C LYS A 56 1.70 -25.07 26.25
N LYS A 57 1.39 -24.70 27.50
CA LYS A 57 2.41 -24.24 28.46
C LYS A 57 3.39 -25.38 28.78
N PRO A 58 4.71 -25.12 28.80
CA PRO A 58 5.70 -26.12 29.20
C PRO A 58 5.51 -26.52 30.67
N VAL A 59 5.76 -27.80 30.98
CA VAL A 59 5.53 -28.40 32.31
C VAL A 59 6.83 -28.45 33.15
N SER A 60 7.99 -28.28 32.54
CA SER A 60 9.32 -28.30 33.20
C SER A 60 10.26 -27.19 32.70
N LYS A 61 11.42 -27.02 33.38
CA LYS A 61 12.44 -26.03 33.00
C LYS A 61 13.22 -26.42 31.73
N GLU A 62 13.58 -27.69 31.53
CA GLU A 62 14.18 -28.15 30.26
C GLU A 62 13.19 -28.05 29.09
N ASP A 63 11.89 -28.26 29.34
CA ASP A 63 10.85 -28.04 28.34
C ASP A 63 10.67 -26.56 28.03
N ASN A 64 10.93 -25.67 28.99
CA ASN A 64 10.86 -24.24 28.77
C ASN A 64 11.97 -23.73 27.83
N ALA A 65 13.21 -24.22 27.96
CA ALA A 65 14.30 -23.83 27.06
C ALA A 65 14.03 -24.27 25.61
N ARG A 66 13.62 -25.54 25.42
CA ARG A 66 13.26 -26.07 24.10
C ARG A 66 12.05 -25.35 23.49
N PHE A 67 11.06 -25.03 24.31
CA PHE A 67 9.88 -24.26 23.90
C PHE A 67 10.26 -22.84 23.45
N ILE A 68 11.16 -22.17 24.16
CA ILE A 68 11.67 -20.84 23.79
C ILE A 68 12.41 -20.92 22.44
N ASP A 69 13.32 -21.88 22.26
CA ASP A 69 14.05 -22.06 20.99
C ASP A 69 13.11 -22.33 19.81
N GLU A 70 12.06 -23.13 20.03
CA GLU A 70 11.04 -23.40 19.01
C GLU A 70 10.23 -22.15 18.64
N ILE A 71 9.85 -21.33 19.63
CA ILE A 71 9.22 -20.03 19.39
C ILE A 71 10.13 -19.13 18.57
N PHE A 72 11.41 -19.03 18.92
CA PHE A 72 12.37 -18.19 18.18
C PHE A 72 12.52 -18.64 16.74
N ARG A 73 12.70 -19.95 16.49
CA ARG A 73 12.78 -20.52 15.14
C ARG A 73 11.52 -20.23 14.32
N LYS A 74 10.35 -20.32 14.94
CA LYS A 74 9.08 -20.02 14.27
C LYS A 74 8.93 -18.52 13.98
N LYS A 75 9.38 -17.65 14.87
CA LYS A 75 9.40 -16.20 14.65
C LYS A 75 10.37 -15.79 13.55
N GLU A 76 11.52 -16.44 13.47
CA GLU A 76 12.46 -16.29 12.37
C GLU A 76 11.83 -16.73 11.03
N LYS A 77 11.15 -17.87 11.01
CA LYS A 77 10.41 -18.32 9.82
C LYS A 77 9.29 -17.34 9.42
N GLU A 78 8.56 -16.79 10.40
CA GLU A 78 7.54 -15.74 10.15
C GLU A 78 8.16 -14.49 9.55
N ARG A 79 9.31 -14.06 10.06
CA ARG A 79 10.08 -12.92 9.53
C ARG A 79 10.46 -13.19 8.07
N ASP A 80 11.05 -14.34 7.77
CA ASP A 80 11.57 -14.64 6.43
C ASP A 80 10.42 -14.75 5.40
N ILE A 81 9.28 -15.34 5.76
CA ILE A 81 8.06 -15.32 4.92
C ILE A 81 7.57 -13.87 4.75
N SER A 82 7.57 -13.05 5.80
CA SER A 82 7.16 -11.63 5.72
C SER A 82 8.01 -10.84 4.72
N PHE A 83 9.34 -11.02 4.73
CA PHE A 83 10.23 -10.34 3.79
C PHE A 83 10.08 -10.84 2.35
N ARG A 84 9.85 -12.14 2.14
CA ARG A 84 9.52 -12.67 0.80
C ARG A 84 8.22 -12.09 0.27
N LEU A 85 7.19 -12.03 1.12
CA LEU A 85 5.90 -11.43 0.75
C LEU A 85 6.04 -9.94 0.47
N LYS A 86 6.80 -9.21 1.29
CA LYS A 86 7.13 -7.79 1.05
C LYS A 86 7.72 -7.62 -0.34
N LYS A 87 8.79 -8.35 -0.64
CA LYS A 87 9.47 -8.26 -1.94
C LYS A 87 8.54 -8.58 -3.09
N GLY A 88 7.85 -9.72 -3.03
CA GLY A 88 6.93 -10.15 -4.09
C GLY A 88 5.81 -9.15 -4.33
N PHE A 89 5.26 -8.55 -3.27
CA PHE A 89 4.22 -7.54 -3.39
C PHE A 89 4.76 -6.21 -3.93
N THR A 90 5.93 -5.74 -3.48
CA THR A 90 6.58 -4.54 -4.03
C THR A 90 6.87 -4.71 -5.52
N ASP A 91 7.48 -5.84 -5.92
CA ASP A 91 7.79 -6.12 -7.32
C ASP A 91 6.51 -6.12 -8.18
N TRP A 92 5.41 -6.67 -7.66
CA TRP A 92 4.12 -6.69 -8.33
C TRP A 92 3.46 -5.31 -8.44
N ILE A 93 3.51 -4.50 -7.37
CA ILE A 93 3.04 -3.12 -7.40
C ILE A 93 3.80 -2.32 -8.46
N ASP A 94 5.13 -2.45 -8.54
CA ASP A 94 5.93 -1.74 -9.53
C ASP A 94 5.59 -2.15 -10.97
N ILE A 95 5.19 -3.41 -11.20
CA ILE A 95 4.69 -3.85 -12.51
C ILE A 95 3.37 -3.13 -12.82
N LEU A 96 2.42 -3.13 -11.89
CA LEU A 96 1.11 -2.50 -12.07
C LEU A 96 1.22 -0.98 -12.23
N LEU A 97 2.05 -0.30 -11.44
CA LEU A 97 2.25 1.15 -11.54
C LEU A 97 2.84 1.55 -12.89
N LYS A 98 3.72 0.73 -13.48
CA LYS A 98 4.26 0.98 -14.84
C LYS A 98 3.19 0.92 -15.93
N GLU A 99 2.09 0.19 -15.73
CA GLU A 99 0.98 0.16 -16.68
C GLU A 99 0.20 1.50 -16.71
N GLY A 100 0.22 2.27 -15.61
CA GLY A 100 -0.22 3.66 -15.58
C GLY A 100 -1.73 3.89 -15.79
N GLY A 101 -2.57 2.91 -15.47
CA GLY A 101 -4.01 2.94 -15.74
C GLY A 101 -4.89 2.77 -14.49
N ILE A 102 -6.14 3.24 -14.57
CA ILE A 102 -7.15 3.07 -13.51
C ILE A 102 -7.30 1.59 -13.12
N GLU A 103 -7.29 0.68 -14.11
CA GLU A 103 -7.41 -0.77 -13.87
C GLU A 103 -6.28 -1.30 -12.98
N ALA A 104 -5.03 -0.95 -13.30
CA ALA A 104 -3.88 -1.36 -12.51
C ALA A 104 -3.93 -0.82 -11.07
N TRP A 105 -4.38 0.41 -10.87
CA TRP A 105 -4.56 1.00 -9.54
C TRP A 105 -5.67 0.32 -8.73
N ILE A 106 -6.75 -0.13 -9.37
CA ILE A 106 -7.79 -0.94 -8.74
C ILE A 106 -7.24 -2.32 -8.36
N ASP A 107 -6.42 -2.94 -9.19
CA ASP A 107 -5.76 -4.21 -8.87
C ASP A 107 -4.83 -4.06 -7.64
N ILE A 108 -4.04 -2.99 -7.57
CA ILE A 108 -3.22 -2.66 -6.39
C ILE A 108 -4.12 -2.52 -5.15
N LEU A 109 -5.26 -1.83 -5.26
CA LEU A 109 -6.21 -1.66 -4.15
C LEU A 109 -6.76 -3.00 -3.66
N ILE A 110 -7.10 -3.92 -4.57
CA ILE A 110 -7.61 -5.27 -4.23
C ILE A 110 -6.54 -6.05 -3.46
N TRP A 111 -5.30 -6.11 -3.99
CA TRP A 111 -4.20 -6.80 -3.31
C TRP A 111 -3.88 -6.18 -1.94
N TYR A 112 -3.85 -4.85 -1.86
CA TYR A 112 -3.59 -4.13 -0.62
C TYR A 112 -4.66 -4.46 0.45
N ARG A 113 -5.93 -4.47 0.07
CA ARG A 113 -7.04 -4.84 0.98
C ARG A 113 -6.91 -6.27 1.47
N LEU A 114 -6.64 -7.23 0.58
CA LEU A 114 -6.41 -8.63 0.96
C LEU A 114 -5.33 -8.78 2.03
N LEU A 115 -4.18 -8.14 1.81
CA LEU A 115 -3.06 -8.18 2.75
C LEU A 115 -3.38 -7.49 4.08
N LYS A 116 -4.09 -6.37 4.03
CA LYS A 116 -4.54 -5.63 5.22
C LYS A 116 -5.53 -6.45 6.05
N GLU A 117 -6.55 -7.05 5.43
CA GLU A 117 -7.56 -7.88 6.11
C GLU A 117 -6.94 -9.12 6.76
N LYS A 118 -5.96 -9.75 6.10
CA LYS A 118 -5.20 -10.87 6.65
C LYS A 118 -4.15 -10.43 7.69
N ASN A 119 -4.02 -9.12 7.96
CA ASN A 119 -3.00 -8.53 8.83
C ASN A 119 -1.59 -9.03 8.45
N LEU A 120 -1.28 -8.95 7.17
CA LEU A 120 0.00 -9.36 6.58
C LEU A 120 0.71 -8.13 6.06
N ILE A 121 1.96 -7.95 6.46
CA ILE A 121 2.96 -6.98 5.97
C ILE A 121 2.60 -5.49 6.01
N VAL A 122 1.34 -5.08 5.83
CA VAL A 122 0.87 -3.70 5.67
C VAL A 122 1.27 -2.82 6.85
N ASP A 123 1.06 -3.27 8.09
CA ASP A 123 1.46 -2.49 9.28
C ASP A 123 2.88 -2.82 9.76
N LYS A 124 3.60 -3.70 9.06
CA LYS A 124 4.94 -4.18 9.45
C LYS A 124 6.07 -3.49 8.68
N PHE A 125 5.79 -2.94 7.50
CA PHE A 125 6.77 -2.28 6.64
C PHE A 125 6.27 -0.88 6.28
N TRP A 126 7.14 0.11 6.34
CA TRP A 126 6.77 1.54 6.28
C TRP A 126 6.26 1.97 4.90
N GLU A 127 6.59 1.24 3.83
CA GLU A 127 6.18 1.54 2.46
C GLU A 127 4.67 1.35 2.25
N PHE A 128 4.06 0.39 2.95
CA PHE A 128 2.67 0.00 2.71
C PHE A 128 1.62 0.92 3.37
N PRO A 129 1.85 1.52 4.55
CA PRO A 129 1.00 2.60 5.03
C PRO A 129 0.95 3.76 4.05
N ILE A 130 2.11 4.14 3.48
CA ILE A 130 2.21 5.20 2.46
C ILE A 130 1.44 4.82 1.19
N LEU A 131 1.57 3.58 0.72
CA LEU A 131 0.74 3.06 -0.37
C LEU A 131 -0.75 3.19 -0.03
N GLY A 132 -1.15 2.89 1.21
CA GLY A 132 -2.53 3.06 1.67
C GLY A 132 -3.04 4.51 1.56
N THR A 133 -2.21 5.48 1.94
CA THR A 133 -2.52 6.91 1.80
C THR A 133 -2.67 7.31 0.33
N MET A 134 -1.78 6.81 -0.53
CA MET A 134 -1.84 7.09 -1.96
C MET A 134 -3.01 6.40 -2.65
N LEU A 135 -3.40 5.20 -2.23
CA LEU A 135 -4.63 4.55 -2.66
C LEU A 135 -5.89 5.32 -2.23
N LYS A 136 -5.87 5.95 -1.05
CA LYS A 136 -6.94 6.87 -0.64
C LYS A 136 -7.00 8.08 -1.56
N ALA A 137 -5.85 8.68 -1.89
CA ALA A 137 -5.78 9.81 -2.81
C ALA A 137 -6.29 9.43 -4.21
N PHE A 138 -5.92 8.26 -4.72
CA PHE A 138 -6.47 7.70 -5.96
C PHE A 138 -8.00 7.59 -5.93
N ILE A 139 -8.58 7.08 -4.85
CA ILE A 139 -10.04 6.96 -4.72
C ILE A 139 -10.71 8.35 -4.74
N GLU A 140 -10.15 9.34 -4.05
CA GLU A 140 -10.71 10.70 -4.04
C GLU A 140 -10.58 11.39 -5.40
N GLU A 141 -9.45 11.22 -6.10
CA GLU A 141 -9.29 11.71 -7.48
C GLU A 141 -10.22 11.00 -8.46
N LEU A 142 -10.42 9.70 -8.31
CA LEU A 142 -11.34 8.92 -9.15
C LEU A 142 -12.79 9.40 -8.99
N ARG A 143 -13.21 9.74 -7.77
CA ARG A 143 -14.53 10.35 -7.53
C ARG A 143 -14.67 11.70 -8.23
N ARG A 144 -13.67 12.58 -8.10
CA ARG A 144 -13.69 13.88 -8.77
C ARG A 144 -13.66 13.75 -10.31
N PHE A 145 -12.95 12.75 -10.83
CA PHE A 145 -12.96 12.44 -12.26
C PHE A 145 -14.37 12.05 -12.74
N ASP A 146 -15.08 11.22 -11.97
CA ASP A 146 -16.47 10.83 -12.28
C ASP A 146 -17.45 12.02 -12.18
N ASP A 147 -17.29 12.86 -11.15
CA ASP A 147 -18.19 14.00 -10.88
C ASP A 147 -18.01 15.17 -11.84
N CYS A 148 -16.76 15.54 -12.17
CA CYS A 148 -16.46 16.77 -12.92
C CYS A 148 -15.38 16.63 -14.00
N GLY A 149 -14.91 15.42 -14.29
CA GLY A 149 -13.91 15.17 -15.33
C GLY A 149 -12.49 15.62 -14.98
N SER A 150 -12.19 15.89 -13.70
CA SER A 150 -10.85 16.28 -13.26
C SER A 150 -9.83 15.18 -13.52
N ALA A 151 -8.61 15.53 -13.94
CA ALA A 151 -7.56 14.55 -14.16
C ALA A 151 -7.19 13.76 -12.87
N ILE A 152 -6.90 12.47 -13.01
CA ILE A 152 -6.38 11.62 -11.94
C ILE A 152 -4.85 11.70 -11.99
N SER A 153 -4.27 12.61 -11.22
CA SER A 153 -2.84 12.91 -11.29
C SER A 153 -1.95 11.77 -10.84
N ILE A 154 -2.43 10.94 -9.89
CA ILE A 154 -1.63 9.87 -9.30
C ILE A 154 -1.30 8.75 -10.31
N LEU A 155 -2.03 8.66 -11.43
CA LEU A 155 -1.73 7.71 -12.50
C LEU A 155 -0.37 7.94 -13.16
N ALA A 156 0.22 9.13 -12.99
CA ALA A 156 1.55 9.46 -13.50
C ALA A 156 2.71 8.89 -12.66
N VAL A 157 2.42 8.17 -11.57
CA VAL A 157 3.42 7.54 -10.69
C VAL A 157 3.67 6.10 -11.14
N HIS A 158 4.95 5.75 -11.37
CA HIS A 158 5.30 4.48 -12.03
C HIS A 158 6.08 3.49 -11.15
N SER A 159 6.33 3.82 -9.88
CA SER A 159 6.94 2.90 -8.92
C SER A 159 6.55 3.23 -7.48
N LEU A 160 6.68 2.24 -6.60
CA LEU A 160 6.49 2.42 -5.16
C LEU A 160 7.52 3.38 -4.58
N GLU A 161 8.76 3.37 -5.11
CA GLU A 161 9.80 4.33 -4.75
C GLU A 161 9.35 5.77 -5.04
N GLU A 162 8.88 6.05 -6.26
CA GLU A 162 8.40 7.38 -6.63
C GLU A 162 7.19 7.80 -5.78
N LEU A 163 6.29 6.86 -5.51
CA LEU A 163 5.13 7.07 -4.64
C LEU A 163 5.58 7.49 -3.22
N THR A 164 6.56 6.79 -2.65
CA THR A 164 7.09 7.12 -1.33
C THR A 164 7.86 8.44 -1.30
N ASP A 165 8.59 8.75 -2.36
CA ASP A 165 9.29 10.02 -2.51
C ASP A 165 8.32 11.20 -2.55
N ILE A 166 7.21 11.06 -3.31
CA ILE A 166 6.15 12.07 -3.34
C ILE A 166 5.56 12.29 -1.97
N TYR A 167 5.21 11.20 -1.28
CA TYR A 167 4.66 11.27 0.07
C TYR A 167 5.61 12.02 1.02
N PHE A 168 6.87 11.59 1.14
CA PHE A 168 7.79 12.19 2.09
C PHE A 168 8.13 13.65 1.74
N HIS A 169 8.25 13.97 0.46
CA HIS A 169 8.52 15.33 0.04
C HIS A 169 7.35 16.27 0.36
N LEU A 170 6.11 15.83 0.11
CA LEU A 170 4.92 16.58 0.50
C LEU A 170 4.84 16.75 2.02
N VAL A 171 5.03 15.69 2.80
CA VAL A 171 5.06 15.77 4.27
C VAL A 171 6.09 16.79 4.74
N PHE A 172 7.30 16.76 4.19
CA PHE A 172 8.35 17.72 4.53
C PHE A 172 7.95 19.17 4.25
N LEU A 173 7.39 19.43 3.06
CA LEU A 173 6.93 20.77 2.66
C LEU A 173 5.77 21.25 3.54
N LEU A 174 4.78 20.41 3.79
CA LEU A 174 3.61 20.72 4.63
C LEU A 174 4.01 21.03 6.07
N ARG A 175 4.99 20.30 6.62
CA ARG A 175 5.56 20.58 7.95
C ARG A 175 6.29 21.92 8.01
N ARG A 176 6.93 22.37 6.93
CA ARG A 176 7.55 23.71 6.91
C ARG A 176 6.49 24.82 7.04
N VAL A 177 5.36 24.68 6.33
CA VAL A 177 4.22 25.60 6.44
C VAL A 177 3.67 25.63 7.88
N GLU A 178 3.53 24.46 8.51
CA GLU A 178 3.13 24.35 9.92
C GLU A 178 4.04 25.20 10.82
N TYR A 179 5.36 25.11 10.63
CA TYR A 179 6.36 25.89 11.38
C TYR A 179 6.55 27.33 10.91
N GLN A 180 5.66 27.89 10.07
CA GLN A 180 5.74 29.27 9.55
C GLN A 180 7.02 29.54 8.74
N VAL A 181 7.66 28.49 8.23
CA VAL A 181 8.61 28.62 7.13
C VAL A 181 7.76 28.60 5.88
N GLU A 182 7.80 29.64 5.05
CA GLU A 182 6.94 29.76 3.86
C GLU A 182 7.66 29.28 2.58
N PRO A 183 7.61 27.98 2.23
CA PRO A 183 8.18 27.46 0.99
C PRO A 183 7.25 27.66 -0.21
N LYS A 184 6.57 28.82 -0.36
CA LYS A 184 5.52 29.01 -1.39
C LYS A 184 5.99 28.56 -2.78
N ASP A 185 7.08 29.15 -3.27
CA ASP A 185 7.63 28.84 -4.59
C ASP A 185 8.04 27.37 -4.71
N GLU A 186 8.67 26.80 -3.68
CA GLU A 186 9.09 25.39 -3.67
C GLU A 186 7.90 24.43 -3.74
N ILE A 187 6.81 24.70 -3.02
CA ILE A 187 5.59 23.88 -3.07
C ILE A 187 4.96 23.98 -4.46
N LEU A 188 4.74 25.19 -4.96
CA LEU A 188 4.07 25.39 -6.24
C LEU A 188 4.89 24.76 -7.38
N ASP A 189 6.22 24.98 -7.42
CA ASP A 189 7.11 24.35 -8.39
C ASP A 189 7.06 22.82 -8.30
N TYR A 190 7.05 22.28 -7.08
CA TYR A 190 6.99 20.83 -6.88
C TYR A 190 5.68 20.24 -7.42
N LEU A 191 4.54 20.85 -7.08
CA LEU A 191 3.22 20.41 -7.54
C LEU A 191 3.11 20.46 -9.06
N VAL A 192 3.58 21.55 -9.69
CA VAL A 192 3.58 21.68 -11.16
C VAL A 192 4.51 20.66 -11.81
N LYS A 193 5.76 20.55 -11.33
CA LYS A 193 6.78 19.66 -11.91
C LYS A 193 6.38 18.20 -11.82
N LYS A 194 5.81 17.79 -10.69
CA LYS A 194 5.34 16.42 -10.46
C LYS A 194 3.89 16.20 -10.89
N ARG A 195 3.22 17.25 -11.38
CA ARG A 195 1.81 17.25 -11.79
C ARG A 195 0.87 16.73 -10.70
N ILE A 196 1.17 17.02 -9.44
CA ILE A 196 0.41 16.54 -8.28
C ILE A 196 -0.80 17.43 -8.06
N SER A 197 -1.98 16.83 -7.96
CA SER A 197 -3.19 17.58 -7.64
C SER A 197 -3.26 17.98 -6.17
N LEU A 198 -4.03 19.04 -5.86
CA LEU A 198 -4.33 19.41 -4.48
C LEU A 198 -5.09 18.32 -3.71
N THR A 199 -5.80 17.42 -4.40
CA THR A 199 -6.46 16.28 -3.77
C THR A 199 -5.43 15.36 -3.08
N ILE A 200 -4.28 15.11 -3.73
CA ILE A 200 -3.21 14.32 -3.14
C ILE A 200 -2.61 15.07 -1.93
N VAL A 201 -2.42 16.38 -2.04
CA VAL A 201 -1.90 17.21 -0.94
C VAL A 201 -2.81 17.14 0.28
N ASP A 202 -4.12 17.31 0.09
CA ASP A 202 -5.13 17.22 1.15
C ASP A 202 -5.09 15.85 1.84
N VAL A 203 -5.08 14.76 1.06
CA VAL A 203 -5.05 13.40 1.62
C VAL A 203 -3.75 13.11 2.39
N VAL A 204 -2.60 13.59 1.89
CA VAL A 204 -1.32 13.46 2.60
C VAL A 204 -1.32 14.30 3.88
N LEU A 205 -1.87 15.52 3.85
CA LEU A 205 -1.97 16.39 5.01
C LEU A 205 -2.77 15.73 6.16
N GLU A 206 -3.93 15.14 5.83
CA GLU A 206 -4.76 14.40 6.78
C GLU A 206 -4.01 13.20 7.41
N ASP A 207 -3.19 12.49 6.63
CA ASP A 207 -2.45 11.31 7.09
C ASP A 207 -1.17 11.64 7.86
N ALA A 208 -0.51 12.76 7.52
CA ALA A 208 0.79 13.16 8.04
C ALA A 208 0.80 13.57 9.52
N ARG A 209 -0.37 13.57 10.20
CA ARG A 209 -0.57 13.96 11.60
C ARG A 209 0.01 15.34 11.93
N ILE A 210 -0.19 16.30 11.02
CA ILE A 210 0.17 17.70 11.21
C ILE A 210 -0.72 18.29 12.31
N PHE A 211 -0.14 19.08 13.22
CA PHE A 211 -0.84 19.59 14.40
C PHE A 211 -1.86 20.66 14.03
N ASP A 212 -1.49 21.59 13.15
CA ASP A 212 -2.37 22.68 12.68
C ASP A 212 -2.69 22.51 11.18
N GLU A 213 -3.42 21.45 10.87
CA GLU A 213 -3.85 21.10 9.51
C GLU A 213 -4.64 22.22 8.82
N GLU A 214 -5.59 22.85 9.53
CA GLU A 214 -6.44 23.92 8.99
C GLU A 214 -5.65 25.17 8.61
N LYS A 215 -4.58 25.49 9.36
CA LYS A 215 -3.66 26.56 8.98
C LYS A 215 -2.92 26.19 7.69
N VAL A 216 -2.32 25.01 7.62
CA VAL A 216 -1.54 24.57 6.45
C VAL A 216 -2.42 24.56 5.21
N LYS A 217 -3.64 24.02 5.32
CA LYS A 217 -4.62 23.96 4.23
C LYS A 217 -4.99 25.34 3.70
N ARG A 218 -5.38 26.27 4.59
CA ARG A 218 -5.71 27.66 4.18
C ARG A 218 -4.54 28.38 3.54
N THR A 219 -3.32 28.19 4.06
CA THR A 219 -2.12 28.80 3.48
C THR A 219 -1.85 28.29 2.07
N ILE A 220 -1.94 26.97 1.84
CA ILE A 220 -1.70 26.40 0.51
C ILE A 220 -2.79 26.80 -0.48
N ILE A 221 -4.07 26.78 -0.08
CA ILE A 221 -5.17 27.24 -0.94
C ILE A 221 -4.96 28.70 -1.34
N GLY A 222 -4.65 29.59 -0.40
CA GLY A 222 -4.36 30.99 -0.70
C GLY A 222 -3.19 31.16 -1.68
N TRP A 223 -2.15 30.34 -1.56
CA TRP A 223 -1.02 30.39 -2.50
C TRP A 223 -1.37 29.98 -3.92
N VAL A 224 -2.29 29.03 -4.09
CA VAL A 224 -2.76 28.59 -5.40
C VAL A 224 -3.72 29.60 -6.01
N GLU A 225 -4.65 30.13 -5.22
CA GLU A 225 -5.59 31.17 -5.66
C GLU A 225 -4.87 32.47 -6.07
N ASP A 226 -3.84 32.89 -5.33
CA ASP A 226 -3.01 34.06 -5.65
C ASP A 226 -2.11 33.85 -6.88
N GLY A 227 -1.90 32.60 -7.32
CA GLY A 227 -1.01 32.24 -8.43
C GLY A 227 -1.70 32.16 -9.80
N ASP A 228 -3.04 32.21 -9.81
CA ASP A 228 -3.88 32.18 -11.02
C ASP A 228 -4.29 33.61 -11.49
N GLU A 229 -3.78 34.69 -10.85
CA GLU A 229 -3.85 36.09 -11.30
C GLU A 229 -2.65 36.52 -12.17
#